data_AF-A0A662CRF6-F1
#
_entry.id   AF-A0A662CRF6-F1
#
_cell.length_a   1.000
_cell.length_b   1.000
_cell.length_c   1.000
_cell.angle_alpha   90.00
_cell.angle_beta   90.00
_cell.angle_gamma   90.00
#
_symmetry.space_group_name_H-M   'P 1'
#
loop_
_entity.id
_entity.type
_entity.pdbx_description
1 polymer ?
#
loop_
_entity_poly.entity_id
_entity_poly.type
_entity_poly.pdbx_seq_one_letter_code
_entity_poly.pdbx_strand_id
1 'polypeptide(L)'
;PRGALLDNLESLVFFNQQASSLPPVILLAMIIYGLVQTFLTGGLLATYHQERPPLKKGFFFQQSGVFFPRLLGLMAISWVFFLVIYQGIGRLFHWFERYLGRTALSERPAFYVGLVTSALLLFLIFFLQMLFDYARIHTVVFQEKNILKATWRAWKVVGAKLGQALGLYYLILASLVIFTLIMTLFREALPEKTALMIIVAWLLQQILILGTIWFRCWLYASQIKLYQRWTETSLPSAAEK
;
A
#
# COMPACT_ATOMS: atom_id res chain seq x y z
N PRO A 1 5.74 -29.90 -13.34
CA PRO A 1 5.45 -28.45 -13.33
C PRO A 1 5.06 -27.99 -11.92
N ARG A 2 5.99 -27.34 -11.20
CA ARG A 2 5.64 -26.62 -9.96
C ARG A 2 4.63 -25.54 -10.36
N GLY A 3 3.48 -25.49 -9.69
CA GLY A 3 2.43 -24.53 -10.02
C GLY A 3 2.90 -23.11 -9.68
N ALA A 4 2.45 -22.12 -10.45
CA ALA A 4 2.81 -20.71 -10.25
C ALA A 4 2.56 -20.22 -8.81
N LEU A 5 1.60 -20.81 -8.09
CA LEU A 5 1.36 -20.54 -6.67
C LEU A 5 2.55 -20.91 -5.77
N LEU A 6 3.22 -22.04 -6.00
CA LEU A 6 4.37 -22.45 -5.20
C LEU A 6 5.59 -21.56 -5.50
N ASP A 7 5.78 -21.19 -6.76
CA ASP A 7 6.86 -20.27 -7.16
C ASP A 7 6.64 -18.86 -6.58
N ASN A 8 5.38 -18.41 -6.53
CA ASN A 8 5.02 -17.13 -5.87
C ASN A 8 5.25 -17.19 -4.35
N LEU A 9 4.92 -18.30 -3.69
CA LEU A 9 5.19 -18.48 -2.26
C LEU A 9 6.69 -18.54 -1.96
N GLU A 10 7.45 -19.20 -2.83
CA GLU A 10 8.92 -19.27 -2.74
C GLU A 10 9.53 -17.87 -2.92
N SER A 11 9.03 -17.07 -3.88
CA SER A 11 9.42 -15.67 -4.05
C SER A 11 9.09 -14.81 -2.83
N LEU A 12 7.97 -15.05 -2.13
CA LEU A 12 7.65 -14.34 -0.88
C LEU A 12 8.59 -14.70 0.27
N VAL A 13 9.09 -15.93 0.33
CA VAL A 13 10.09 -16.37 1.31
C VAL A 13 11.46 -15.74 1.01
N PHE A 14 11.85 -15.65 -0.27
CA PHE A 14 13.14 -15.10 -0.69
C PHE A 14 13.10 -13.62 -1.12
N PHE A 15 11.98 -12.92 -0.86
CA PHE A 15 11.74 -11.53 -1.27
C PHE A 15 12.90 -10.58 -0.91
N ASN A 16 13.51 -10.81 0.26
CA ASN A 16 14.63 -10.00 0.75
C ASN A 16 15.87 -10.06 -0.15
N GLN A 17 16.20 -11.22 -0.73
CA GLN A 17 17.39 -11.41 -1.56
C GLN A 17 17.18 -10.90 -3.00
N GLN A 18 15.96 -10.99 -3.53
CA GLN A 18 15.64 -10.62 -4.90
C GLN A 18 15.53 -9.09 -5.10
N ALA A 19 15.21 -8.34 -4.03
CA ALA A 19 15.09 -6.89 -4.08
C ALA A 19 16.43 -6.17 -4.44
N SER A 20 17.58 -6.76 -4.10
CA SER A 20 18.89 -6.16 -4.37
C SER A 20 19.39 -6.28 -5.81
N SER A 21 18.77 -7.12 -6.64
CA SER A 21 19.21 -7.38 -8.02
C SER A 21 18.36 -6.67 -9.09
N LEU A 22 17.57 -5.66 -8.71
CA LEU A 22 16.69 -4.97 -9.66
C LEU A 22 17.48 -4.15 -10.69
N PRO A 23 17.23 -4.32 -12.00
CA PRO A 23 17.84 -3.50 -13.04
C PRO A 23 17.57 -2.00 -12.84
N PRO A 24 18.52 -1.10 -13.16
CA PRO A 24 18.35 0.34 -12.99
C PRO A 24 17.11 0.92 -13.71
N VAL A 25 16.73 0.35 -14.85
CA VAL A 25 15.53 0.75 -15.59
C VAL A 25 14.25 0.52 -14.78
N ILE A 26 14.18 -0.58 -14.02
CA ILE A 26 13.04 -0.88 -13.14
C ILE A 26 12.99 0.13 -12.00
N LEU A 27 14.13 0.48 -11.42
CA LEU A 27 14.21 1.50 -10.36
C LEU A 27 13.72 2.87 -10.86
N LEU A 28 14.15 3.28 -12.06
CA LEU A 28 13.67 4.51 -12.69
C LEU A 28 12.15 4.48 -12.90
N ALA A 29 11.62 3.36 -13.42
CA ALA A 29 10.18 3.18 -13.60
C ALA A 29 9.40 3.26 -12.28
N MET A 30 9.92 2.67 -11.20
CA MET A 30 9.32 2.75 -9.85
C MET A 30 9.30 4.17 -9.31
N ILE A 31 10.36 4.94 -9.52
CA ILE A 31 10.44 6.36 -9.11
C ILE A 31 9.41 7.19 -9.88
N ILE A 32 9.36 7.06 -11.22
CA ILE A 32 8.39 7.78 -12.05
C ILE A 32 6.96 7.40 -11.65
N TYR A 33 6.69 6.11 -11.47
CA TYR A 33 5.40 5.63 -11.00
C TYR A 33 5.04 6.22 -9.64
N GLY A 34 5.97 6.25 -8.69
CA GLY A 34 5.77 6.86 -7.37
C GLY A 34 5.45 8.35 -7.43
N LEU A 35 6.12 9.11 -8.30
CA LEU A 35 5.88 10.53 -8.52
C LEU A 35 4.49 10.79 -9.11
N VAL A 36 4.14 10.08 -10.19
CA VAL A 36 2.82 10.18 -10.84
C VAL A 36 1.73 9.79 -9.85
N GLN A 37 1.92 8.70 -9.13
CA GLN A 37 0.97 8.22 -8.13
C GLN A 37 0.77 9.24 -7.00
N THR A 38 1.84 9.87 -6.52
CA THR A 38 1.79 10.89 -5.47
C THR A 38 1.04 12.14 -5.95
N PHE A 39 1.28 12.57 -7.19
CA PHE A 39 0.54 13.67 -7.82
C PHE A 39 -0.96 13.36 -7.92
N LEU A 40 -1.33 12.22 -8.49
CA LEU A 40 -2.72 11.81 -8.66
C LEU A 40 -3.46 11.63 -7.33
N THR A 41 -2.76 11.19 -6.29
CA THR A 41 -3.34 11.00 -4.95
C THR A 41 -3.84 12.32 -4.35
N GLY A 42 -3.19 13.45 -4.64
CA GLY A 42 -3.64 14.76 -4.18
C GLY A 42 -5.01 15.15 -4.72
N GLY A 43 -5.22 15.02 -6.04
CA GLY A 43 -6.50 15.28 -6.67
C GLY A 43 -7.58 14.30 -6.22
N LEU A 44 -7.22 13.02 -6.06
CA LEU A 44 -8.15 11.96 -5.63
C LEU A 44 -8.70 12.22 -4.22
N LEU A 45 -7.81 12.49 -3.26
CA LEU A 45 -8.18 12.80 -1.89
C LEU A 45 -9.05 14.05 -1.81
N ALA A 46 -8.70 15.11 -2.55
CA ALA A 46 -9.46 16.36 -2.56
C ALA A 46 -10.86 16.18 -3.20
N THR A 47 -10.97 15.33 -4.21
CA THR A 47 -12.24 14.99 -4.88
C THR A 47 -13.17 14.26 -3.93
N TYR A 48 -12.67 13.25 -3.21
CA TYR A 48 -13.47 12.51 -2.22
C TYR A 48 -13.84 13.32 -1.00
N HIS A 49 -12.95 14.21 -0.54
CA HIS A 49 -13.25 15.06 0.61
C HIS A 49 -14.31 16.13 0.31
N GLN A 50 -14.28 16.74 -0.89
CA GLN A 50 -15.20 17.83 -1.25
C GLN A 50 -16.45 17.34 -1.99
N GLU A 51 -16.57 16.03 -2.25
CA GLU A 51 -17.66 15.40 -3.01
C GLU A 51 -17.96 16.09 -4.37
N ARG A 52 -16.92 16.68 -4.99
CA ARG A 52 -17.04 17.40 -6.26
C ARG A 52 -16.74 16.50 -7.46
N PRO A 53 -17.42 16.68 -8.60
CA PRO A 53 -17.10 15.93 -9.81
C PRO A 53 -15.67 16.26 -10.30
N PRO A 54 -14.79 15.26 -10.53
CA PRO A 54 -13.36 15.47 -10.74
C PRO A 54 -13.01 16.24 -12.02
N LEU A 55 -13.83 16.08 -13.07
CA LEU A 55 -13.57 16.63 -14.40
C LEU A 55 -14.13 18.05 -14.62
N LYS A 56 -14.92 18.58 -13.67
CA LYS A 56 -15.50 19.92 -13.82
C LYS A 56 -14.43 20.98 -13.52
N LYS A 57 -14.09 21.79 -14.52
CA LYS A 57 -13.14 22.92 -14.45
C LYS A 57 -11.69 22.55 -14.11
N GLY A 58 -11.24 21.32 -14.40
CA GLY A 58 -9.86 20.91 -14.11
C GLY A 58 -9.54 20.85 -12.60
N PHE A 59 -10.55 20.81 -11.75
CA PHE A 59 -10.41 20.79 -10.29
C PHE A 59 -9.46 19.69 -9.80
N PHE A 60 -9.56 18.48 -10.37
CA PHE A 60 -8.69 17.37 -10.01
C PHE A 60 -7.20 17.71 -10.17
N PHE A 61 -6.78 18.19 -11.36
CA PHE A 61 -5.38 18.51 -11.63
C PHE A 61 -4.89 19.73 -10.84
N GLN A 62 -5.76 20.71 -10.61
CA GLN A 62 -5.45 21.86 -9.77
C GLN A 62 -5.15 21.43 -8.33
N GLN A 63 -6.00 20.58 -7.74
CA GLN A 63 -5.79 20.07 -6.38
C GLN A 63 -4.57 19.14 -6.30
N SER A 64 -4.35 18.31 -7.33
CA SER A 64 -3.13 17.51 -7.43
C SER A 64 -1.88 18.38 -7.33
N GLY A 65 -1.80 19.48 -8.09
CA GLY A 65 -0.68 20.42 -8.04
C GLY A 65 -0.51 21.11 -6.68
N VAL A 66 -1.61 21.56 -6.07
CA VAL A 66 -1.59 22.27 -4.77
C VAL A 66 -1.10 21.38 -3.62
N PHE A 67 -1.45 20.10 -3.61
CA PHE A 67 -1.04 19.16 -2.57
C PHE A 67 0.25 18.39 -2.89
N PHE A 68 0.67 18.34 -4.17
CA PHE A 68 1.83 17.60 -4.63
C PHE A 68 3.09 17.78 -3.77
N PRO A 69 3.61 19.00 -3.48
CA PRO A 69 4.86 19.14 -2.72
C PRO A 69 4.76 18.59 -1.30
N ARG A 70 3.57 18.71 -0.67
CA ARG A 70 3.32 18.19 0.68
C ARG A 70 3.26 16.66 0.68
N LEU A 71 2.56 16.08 -0.29
CA LEU A 71 2.47 14.63 -0.46
C LEU A 71 3.82 14.02 -0.90
N LEU A 72 4.63 14.76 -1.66
CA LEU A 72 5.99 14.38 -2.04
C LEU A 72 6.91 14.30 -0.82
N GLY A 73 6.83 15.27 0.08
CA GLY A 73 7.56 15.20 1.35
C GLY A 73 7.08 14.03 2.24
N LEU A 74 5.77 13.74 2.28
CA LEU A 74 5.26 12.53 2.93
C LEU A 74 5.78 11.24 2.28
N MET A 75 5.86 11.20 0.95
CA MET A 75 6.45 10.06 0.22
C MET A 75 7.91 9.86 0.61
N ALA A 76 8.72 10.92 0.61
CA ALA A 76 10.12 10.85 1.01
C ALA A 76 10.29 10.35 2.45
N ILE A 77 9.52 10.89 3.40
CA ILE A 77 9.52 10.42 4.80
C ILE A 77 9.11 8.94 4.86
N SER A 78 8.07 8.53 4.14
CA SER A 78 7.63 7.14 4.12
C SER A 78 8.72 6.19 3.62
N TRP A 79 9.48 6.58 2.60
CA TRP A 79 10.60 5.79 2.09
C TRP A 79 11.72 5.63 3.12
N VAL A 80 12.04 6.69 3.87
CA VAL A 80 13.00 6.60 4.97
C VAL A 80 12.54 5.57 6.02
N PHE A 81 11.27 5.62 6.42
CA PHE A 81 10.73 4.65 7.38
C PHE A 81 10.72 3.22 6.82
N PHE A 82 10.36 3.02 5.55
CA PHE A 82 10.42 1.72 4.90
C PHE A 82 11.85 1.16 4.87
N LEU A 83 12.85 1.99 4.54
CA LEU A 83 14.25 1.60 4.56
C LEU A 83 14.72 1.19 5.96
N VAL A 84 14.34 1.96 7.00
CA VAL A 84 14.68 1.64 8.40
C VAL A 84 14.06 0.30 8.82
N ILE A 85 12.79 0.06 8.48
CA ILE A 85 12.10 -1.20 8.81
C ILE A 85 12.73 -2.38 8.09
N TYR A 86 12.99 -2.23 6.79
CA TYR A 86 13.62 -3.26 5.96
C TYR A 86 15.01 -3.62 6.50
N GLN A 87 15.87 -2.64 6.78
CA GLN A 87 17.20 -2.86 7.36
C GLN A 87 17.13 -3.41 8.80
N GLY A 88 16.15 -2.99 9.59
CA GLY A 88 15.94 -3.47 10.96
C GLY A 88 15.58 -4.95 10.99
N ILE A 89 14.60 -5.35 10.18
CA ILE A 89 14.15 -6.74 10.08
C ILE A 89 15.21 -7.62 9.44
N GLY A 90 15.92 -7.15 8.40
CA GLY A 90 17.02 -7.90 7.80
C GLY A 90 18.11 -8.25 8.82
N ARG A 91 18.46 -7.30 9.71
CA ARG A 91 19.40 -7.55 10.81
C ARG A 91 18.85 -8.55 11.83
N LEU A 92 17.57 -8.45 12.18
CA LEU A 92 16.91 -9.40 13.08
C LEU A 92 16.93 -10.82 12.49
N PHE A 93 16.64 -10.95 11.20
CA PHE A 93 16.66 -12.22 10.47
C PHE A 93 18.05 -12.87 10.49
N HIS A 94 19.09 -12.13 10.10
CA HIS A 94 20.47 -12.65 10.15
C HIS A 94 20.95 -12.99 11.57
N TRP A 95 20.38 -12.37 12.60
CA TRP A 95 20.65 -12.76 13.98
C TRP A 95 19.97 -14.10 14.32
N PHE A 96 18.69 -14.27 13.98
CA PHE A 96 17.95 -15.52 14.17
C PHE A 96 18.55 -16.69 13.37
N GLU A 97 18.92 -16.46 12.12
CA GLU A 97 19.55 -17.46 11.26
C GLU A 97 20.88 -17.96 11.86
N ARG A 98 21.72 -17.05 12.37
CA ARG A 98 22.97 -17.42 13.06
C ARG A 98 22.73 -18.14 14.38
N TYR A 99 21.66 -17.80 15.09
CA TYR A 99 21.28 -18.48 16.34
C TYR A 99 20.81 -19.91 16.07
N LEU A 100 19.93 -20.08 15.08
CA LEU A 100 19.36 -21.37 14.70
C LEU A 100 20.34 -22.27 13.94
N GLY A 101 21.24 -21.69 13.12
CA GLY A 101 22.30 -22.43 12.43
C GLY A 101 23.32 -23.08 13.36
N ARG A 102 23.37 -22.63 14.63
CA ARG A 102 24.17 -23.29 15.68
C ARG A 102 23.43 -24.44 16.38
N THR A 103 22.12 -24.58 16.19
CA THR A 103 21.26 -25.52 16.93
C THR A 103 20.46 -26.49 16.06
N ALA A 104 20.34 -26.28 14.74
CA ALA A 104 19.46 -27.07 13.88
C ALA A 104 20.22 -27.93 12.86
N LEU A 105 20.03 -29.26 12.92
CA LEU A 105 20.45 -30.25 11.91
C LEU A 105 19.39 -30.50 10.80
N SER A 106 18.29 -29.74 10.77
CA SER A 106 17.16 -29.98 9.85
C SER A 106 16.76 -28.70 9.11
N GLU A 107 16.32 -28.81 7.86
CA GLU A 107 15.92 -27.70 6.98
C GLU A 107 14.54 -27.11 7.30
N ARG A 108 13.67 -27.86 8.00
CA ARG A 108 12.28 -27.44 8.29
C ARG A 108 12.15 -26.19 9.17
N PRO A 109 12.93 -26.01 10.26
CA PRO A 109 12.88 -24.82 11.09
C PRO A 109 13.25 -23.53 10.33
N ALA A 110 14.20 -23.61 9.40
CA ALA A 110 14.62 -22.46 8.60
C ALA A 110 13.47 -21.93 7.71
N PHE A 111 12.69 -22.84 7.12
CA PHE A 111 11.52 -22.48 6.31
C PHE A 111 10.45 -21.72 7.11
N TYR A 112 10.06 -22.22 8.29
CA TYR A 112 9.05 -21.55 9.12
C TYR A 112 9.53 -20.19 9.63
N VAL A 113 10.81 -20.07 9.97
CA VAL A 113 11.39 -18.79 10.42
C VAL A 113 11.42 -17.78 9.28
N GLY A 114 11.76 -18.21 8.05
CA GLY A 114 11.63 -17.41 6.84
C GLY A 114 10.20 -16.93 6.63
N LEU A 115 9.22 -17.84 6.67
CA LEU A 115 7.81 -17.53 6.47
C LEU A 115 7.28 -16.51 7.51
N VAL A 116 7.55 -16.73 8.79
CA VAL A 116 7.12 -15.81 9.87
C VAL A 116 7.78 -14.44 9.70
N THR A 117 9.06 -14.40 9.33
CA THR A 117 9.78 -13.13 9.12
C THR A 117 9.22 -12.37 7.93
N SER A 118 8.98 -13.03 6.80
CA SER A 118 8.37 -12.42 5.62
C SER A 118 6.95 -11.92 5.91
N ALA A 119 6.15 -12.71 6.63
CA ALA A 119 4.80 -12.31 7.04
C ALA A 119 4.82 -11.08 7.95
N LEU A 120 5.72 -11.04 8.94
CA LEU A 120 5.90 -9.90 9.83
C LEU A 120 6.37 -8.65 9.07
N LEU A 121 7.30 -8.81 8.14
CA LEU A 121 7.79 -7.71 7.29
C LEU A 121 6.66 -7.14 6.44
N LEU A 122 5.89 -7.98 5.75
CA LEU A 122 4.75 -7.56 4.95
C LEU A 122 3.70 -6.85 5.80
N PHE A 123 3.35 -7.43 6.95
CA PHE A 123 2.43 -6.80 7.90
C PHE A 123 2.92 -5.40 8.30
N LEU A 124 4.20 -5.26 8.65
CA LEU A 124 4.74 -3.99 9.11
C LEU A 124 4.85 -2.95 7.98
N ILE A 125 5.17 -3.38 6.76
CA ILE A 125 5.13 -2.52 5.55
C ILE A 125 3.71 -2.02 5.31
N PHE A 126 2.71 -2.90 5.31
CA PHE A 126 1.32 -2.51 5.10
C PHE A 126 0.77 -1.66 6.25
N PHE A 127 1.18 -1.95 7.48
CA PHE A 127 0.86 -1.13 8.64
C PHE A 127 1.39 0.30 8.49
N LEU A 128 2.66 0.44 8.12
CA LEU A 128 3.28 1.74 7.93
C LEU A 128 2.67 2.47 6.72
N GLN A 129 2.39 1.75 5.63
CA GLN A 129 1.69 2.29 4.46
C GLN A 129 0.34 2.89 4.87
N MET A 130 -0.47 2.16 5.63
CA MET A 130 -1.74 2.64 6.18
C MET A 130 -1.54 3.92 7.02
N LEU A 131 -0.54 3.96 7.91
CA LEU A 131 -0.26 5.15 8.72
C LEU A 131 0.06 6.39 7.86
N PHE A 132 0.82 6.22 6.77
CA PHE A 132 1.09 7.30 5.83
C PHE A 132 -0.11 7.66 4.97
N ASP A 133 -0.99 6.71 4.63
CA ASP A 133 -2.24 7.01 3.92
C ASP A 133 -3.11 7.96 4.76
N TYR A 134 -3.24 7.73 6.07
CA TYR A 134 -3.93 8.65 6.98
C TYR A 134 -3.23 10.01 7.12
N ALA A 135 -1.89 10.05 7.09
CA ALA A 135 -1.15 11.33 7.08
C ALA A 135 -1.44 12.15 5.81
N ARG A 136 -1.54 11.49 4.64
CA ARG A 136 -1.95 12.14 3.38
C ARG A 136 -3.39 12.66 3.49
N ILE A 137 -4.30 11.85 4.03
CA ILE A 137 -5.70 12.26 4.27
C ILE A 137 -5.76 13.49 5.18
N HIS A 138 -5.08 13.48 6.33
CA HIS A 138 -5.06 14.63 7.25
C HIS A 138 -4.53 15.90 6.57
N THR A 139 -3.46 15.77 5.78
CA THR A 139 -2.85 16.88 5.04
C THR A 139 -3.85 17.52 4.06
N VAL A 140 -4.67 16.71 3.38
CA VAL A 140 -5.65 17.20 2.41
C VAL A 140 -6.89 17.77 3.11
N VAL A 141 -7.44 17.06 4.10
CA VAL A 141 -8.66 17.45 4.84
C VAL A 141 -8.45 18.75 5.61
N PHE A 142 -7.35 18.89 6.34
CA PHE A 142 -7.08 20.06 7.18
C PHE A 142 -6.18 21.11 6.50
N GLN A 143 -5.82 20.90 5.23
CA GLN A 143 -4.88 21.72 4.48
C GLN A 143 -3.56 22.02 5.22
N GLU A 144 -3.12 21.11 6.10
CA GLU A 144 -1.96 21.29 6.97
C GLU A 144 -0.69 21.49 6.11
N LYS A 145 0.10 22.52 6.45
CA LYS A 145 1.32 22.86 5.70
C LYS A 145 2.54 22.15 6.26
N ASN A 146 2.54 21.85 7.56
CA ASN A 146 3.64 21.17 8.21
C ASN A 146 3.45 19.65 8.14
N ILE A 147 4.28 19.00 7.33
CA ILE A 147 4.21 17.56 7.03
C ILE A 147 4.42 16.69 8.27
N LEU A 148 5.38 17.04 9.13
CA LEU A 148 5.67 16.29 10.35
C LEU A 148 4.51 16.38 11.34
N LYS A 149 3.93 17.58 11.48
CA LYS A 149 2.76 17.81 12.31
C LYS A 149 1.54 17.06 11.80
N ALA A 150 1.31 17.05 10.48
CA ALA A 150 0.24 16.28 9.85
C ALA A 150 0.40 14.78 10.11
N THR A 151 1.62 14.26 9.96
CA THR A 151 1.96 12.85 10.22
C THR A 151 1.68 12.48 11.67
N TRP A 152 2.24 13.24 12.61
CA TRP A 152 2.07 12.97 14.04
C TRP A 152 0.62 13.05 14.50
N ARG A 153 -0.15 14.05 14.03
CA ARG A 153 -1.57 14.19 14.34
C ARG A 153 -2.39 13.03 13.78
N ALA A 154 -2.14 12.65 12.53
CA ALA A 154 -2.80 11.50 11.92
C ALA A 154 -2.51 10.22 12.70
N TRP A 155 -1.23 9.97 13.03
CA TRP A 155 -0.82 8.78 13.77
C TRP A 155 -1.37 8.74 15.19
N LYS A 156 -1.48 9.88 15.88
CA LYS A 156 -2.11 9.95 17.21
C LYS A 156 -3.59 9.57 17.15
N VAL A 157 -4.33 10.08 16.15
CA VAL A 157 -5.75 9.75 15.96
C VAL A 157 -5.91 8.26 15.59
N VAL A 158 -5.13 7.77 14.64
CA VAL A 158 -5.14 6.36 14.22
C VAL A 158 -4.73 5.44 15.38
N GLY A 159 -3.74 5.83 16.18
CA GLY A 159 -3.27 5.16 17.39
C GLY A 159 -4.38 4.91 18.41
N ALA A 160 -5.26 5.89 18.61
CA ALA A 160 -6.41 5.75 19.53
C ALA A 160 -7.52 4.82 19.00
N LYS A 161 -7.55 4.55 17.69
CA LYS A 161 -8.60 3.76 17.02
C LYS A 161 -8.00 2.69 16.09
N LEU A 162 -6.86 2.11 16.49
CA LEU A 162 -6.08 1.18 15.66
C LEU A 162 -6.90 0.01 15.16
N GLY A 163 -7.75 -0.59 15.99
CA GLY A 163 -8.57 -1.74 15.59
C GLY A 163 -9.50 -1.44 14.42
N GLN A 164 -10.12 -0.25 14.39
CA GLN A 164 -10.99 0.17 13.30
C GLN A 164 -10.18 0.51 12.04
N ALA A 165 -9.03 1.17 12.18
CA ALA A 165 -8.13 1.48 11.07
C ALA A 165 -7.58 0.22 10.40
N LEU A 166 -7.05 -0.70 11.22
CA LEU A 166 -6.53 -2.00 10.80
C LEU A 166 -7.62 -2.86 10.17
N GLY A 167 -8.78 -2.96 10.81
CA GLY A 167 -9.90 -3.74 10.31
C GLY A 167 -10.34 -3.27 8.92
N LEU A 168 -10.50 -1.96 8.74
CA LEU A 168 -10.85 -1.40 7.42
C LEU A 168 -9.76 -1.66 6.38
N TYR A 169 -8.50 -1.36 6.71
CA TYR A 169 -7.38 -1.48 5.78
C TYR A 169 -7.17 -2.92 5.33
N TYR A 170 -7.10 -3.86 6.28
CA TYR A 170 -6.84 -5.26 5.99
C TYR A 170 -8.03 -5.98 5.36
N LEU A 171 -9.27 -5.56 5.62
CA LEU A 171 -10.45 -6.11 4.94
C LEU A 171 -10.43 -5.76 3.45
N ILE A 172 -10.17 -4.49 3.12
CA ILE A 172 -10.06 -4.06 1.71
C ILE A 172 -8.83 -4.67 1.05
N LEU A 173 -7.70 -4.77 1.75
CA LEU A 173 -6.50 -5.45 1.26
C LEU A 173 -6.76 -6.94 0.99
N ALA A 174 -7.42 -7.66 1.90
CA ALA A 174 -7.79 -9.05 1.70
C ALA A 174 -8.73 -9.22 0.49
N SER A 175 -9.66 -8.29 0.30
CA SER A 175 -10.55 -8.27 -0.86
C SER A 175 -9.78 -8.07 -2.17
N LEU A 176 -8.78 -7.19 -2.18
CA LEU A 176 -7.88 -7.00 -3.31
C LEU A 176 -7.05 -8.27 -3.58
N VAL A 177 -6.50 -8.91 -2.56
CA VAL A 177 -5.73 -10.17 -2.70
C VAL A 177 -6.60 -11.28 -3.29
N ILE A 178 -7.84 -11.44 -2.81
CA ILE A 178 -8.80 -12.43 -3.34
C ILE A 178 -9.11 -12.11 -4.81
N PHE A 179 -9.40 -10.85 -5.14
CA PHE A 179 -9.66 -10.41 -6.50
C PHE A 179 -8.47 -10.72 -7.43
N THR A 180 -7.24 -10.38 -7.03
CA THR A 180 -6.03 -10.65 -7.80
C THR A 180 -5.81 -12.15 -7.97
N LEU A 181 -5.98 -12.95 -6.92
CA LEU A 181 -5.83 -14.40 -6.98
C LEU A 181 -6.82 -15.02 -7.97
N ILE A 182 -8.09 -14.63 -7.90
CA ILE A 182 -9.13 -15.08 -8.84
C ILE A 182 -8.73 -14.74 -10.27
N MET A 183 -8.35 -13.48 -10.54
CA MET A 183 -7.96 -13.05 -11.89
C MET A 183 -6.73 -13.78 -12.43
N THR A 184 -5.73 -14.05 -11.58
CA THR A 184 -4.54 -14.81 -11.97
C THR A 184 -4.90 -16.27 -12.29
N LEU A 185 -5.75 -16.91 -11.48
CA LEU A 185 -6.23 -18.28 -11.77
C LEU A 185 -7.01 -18.35 -13.08
N PHE A 186 -7.88 -17.36 -13.35
CA PHE A 186 -8.57 -17.25 -14.65
C PHE A 186 -7.59 -17.09 -15.81
N ARG A 187 -6.52 -16.30 -15.63
CA ARG A 187 -5.51 -16.09 -16.66
C ARG A 187 -4.71 -17.37 -16.94
N GLU A 188 -4.33 -18.12 -15.92
CA GLU A 188 -3.60 -19.39 -16.07
C GLU A 188 -4.45 -20.49 -16.74
N ALA A 189 -5.77 -20.44 -16.60
CA ALA A 189 -6.67 -21.39 -17.23
C ALA A 189 -6.84 -21.17 -18.75
N LEU A 190 -6.37 -20.04 -19.30
CA LEU A 190 -6.55 -19.74 -20.72
C LEU A 190 -5.49 -20.44 -21.60
N PRO A 191 -5.89 -21.17 -22.65
CA PRO A 191 -4.93 -21.74 -23.60
C PRO A 191 -4.31 -20.63 -24.47
N GLU A 192 -3.00 -20.61 -24.66
CA GLU A 192 -2.34 -19.57 -25.48
C GLU A 192 -2.22 -19.93 -26.97
N LYS A 193 -3.14 -20.74 -27.50
CA LYS A 193 -3.00 -21.36 -28.84
C LYS A 193 -3.66 -20.57 -29.97
N THR A 194 -4.57 -19.65 -29.65
CA THR A 194 -5.41 -18.97 -30.64
C THR A 194 -5.35 -17.46 -30.45
N ALA A 195 -5.35 -16.68 -31.55
CA ALA A 195 -5.34 -15.21 -31.50
C ALA A 195 -6.47 -14.62 -30.63
N LEU A 196 -7.65 -15.23 -30.65
CA LEU A 196 -8.76 -14.84 -29.77
C LEU A 196 -8.41 -14.97 -28.29
N MET A 197 -7.71 -16.04 -27.89
CA MET A 197 -7.32 -16.28 -26.50
C MET A 197 -6.27 -15.26 -26.03
N ILE A 198 -5.39 -14.79 -26.92
CA ILE A 198 -4.45 -13.69 -26.63
C ILE A 198 -5.21 -12.39 -26.33
N ILE A 199 -6.27 -12.08 -27.09
CA ILE A 199 -7.10 -10.89 -26.84
C ILE A 199 -7.83 -11.01 -25.50
N VAL A 200 -8.40 -12.17 -25.19
CA VAL A 200 -9.07 -12.42 -23.89
C VAL A 200 -8.09 -12.28 -22.74
N ALA A 201 -6.89 -12.84 -22.88
CA ALA A 201 -5.81 -12.72 -21.92
C ALA A 201 -5.40 -11.25 -21.70
N TRP A 202 -5.28 -10.46 -22.77
CA TRP A 202 -5.03 -9.03 -22.68
C TRP A 202 -6.17 -8.27 -21.98
N LEU A 203 -7.43 -8.57 -22.29
CA LEU A 203 -8.60 -7.96 -21.63
C LEU A 203 -8.63 -8.27 -20.13
N LEU A 204 -8.35 -9.51 -19.73
CA LEU A 204 -8.23 -9.87 -18.31
C LEU A 204 -7.16 -9.04 -17.61
N GLN A 205 -6.02 -8.78 -18.26
CA GLN A 205 -4.99 -7.91 -17.72
C GLN A 205 -5.47 -6.46 -17.54
N GLN A 206 -6.24 -5.93 -18.50
CA GLN A 206 -6.84 -4.58 -18.37
C GLN A 206 -7.84 -4.53 -17.21
N ILE A 207 -8.67 -5.56 -17.05
CA ILE A 207 -9.61 -5.67 -15.92
C ILE A 207 -8.87 -5.73 -14.59
N LEU A 208 -7.77 -6.48 -14.51
CA LEU A 208 -6.93 -6.55 -13.30
C LEU A 208 -6.36 -5.18 -12.93
N ILE A 209 -5.83 -4.44 -13.90
CA ILE A 209 -5.29 -3.08 -13.70
C ILE A 209 -6.39 -2.13 -13.22
N LEU A 210 -7.53 -2.09 -13.91
CA LEU A 210 -8.66 -1.23 -13.56
C LEU A 210 -9.24 -1.58 -12.18
N GLY A 211 -9.35 -2.87 -11.88
CA GLY A 211 -9.77 -3.36 -10.56
C GLY A 211 -8.83 -2.91 -9.46
N THR A 212 -7.52 -3.00 -9.68
CA THR A 212 -6.52 -2.54 -8.71
C THR A 212 -6.65 -1.04 -8.41
N ILE A 213 -6.88 -0.22 -9.45
CA ILE A 213 -7.15 1.22 -9.30
C ILE A 213 -8.46 1.44 -8.53
N TRP A 214 -9.51 0.69 -8.86
CA TRP A 214 -10.79 0.75 -8.16
C TRP A 214 -10.67 0.45 -6.67
N PHE A 215 -9.95 -0.61 -6.28
CA PHE A 215 -9.71 -0.94 -4.87
C PHE A 215 -8.95 0.16 -4.13
N ARG A 216 -7.97 0.80 -4.78
CA ARG A 216 -7.26 1.94 -4.20
C ARG A 216 -8.19 3.14 -3.97
N CYS A 217 -9.05 3.44 -4.94
CA CYS A 217 -10.08 4.46 -4.82
C CYS A 217 -11.07 4.14 -3.67
N TRP A 218 -11.51 2.88 -3.58
CA TRP A 218 -12.40 2.41 -2.51
C TRP A 218 -11.75 2.52 -1.13
N LEU A 219 -10.47 2.15 -1.01
CA LEU A 219 -9.71 2.28 0.23
C LEU A 219 -9.65 3.74 0.70
N TYR A 220 -9.26 4.67 -0.18
CA TYR A 220 -9.16 6.09 0.18
C TYR A 220 -10.52 6.69 0.54
N ALA A 221 -11.58 6.38 -0.21
CA ALA A 221 -12.93 6.87 0.09
C ALA A 221 -13.38 6.40 1.48
N SER A 222 -13.17 5.12 1.81
CA SER A 222 -13.52 4.56 3.11
C SER A 222 -12.68 5.13 4.25
N GLN A 223 -11.37 5.29 4.06
CA GLN A 223 -10.48 5.88 5.07
C GLN A 223 -10.81 7.35 5.34
N ILE A 224 -11.13 8.15 4.32
CA ILE A 224 -11.56 9.54 4.48
C ILE A 224 -12.81 9.61 5.36
N LYS A 225 -13.86 8.85 5.02
CA LYS A 225 -15.11 8.83 5.79
C LYS A 225 -14.89 8.41 7.23
N LEU A 226 -14.09 7.37 7.46
CA LEU A 226 -13.76 6.90 8.80
C LEU A 226 -12.95 7.95 9.59
N TYR A 227 -12.01 8.63 8.94
CA TYR A 227 -11.17 9.65 9.56
C TYR A 227 -11.96 10.93 9.91
N GLN A 228 -12.87 11.36 9.03
CA GLN A 228 -13.80 12.45 9.29
C GLN A 228 -14.67 12.15 10.51
N ARG A 229 -15.25 10.94 10.60
CA ARG A 229 -16.03 10.52 11.75
C ARG A 229 -15.27 10.65 13.08
N TRP A 230 -14.00 10.25 13.14
CA TRP A 230 -13.20 10.38 14.36
C TRP A 230 -12.85 11.83 14.71
N THR A 231 -12.65 12.67 13.69
CA THR A 231 -12.25 14.08 13.89
C THR A 231 -13.44 14.99 14.18
N GLU A 232 -14.61 14.71 13.62
CA GLU A 232 -15.87 15.38 13.97
C GLU A 232 -16.30 15.08 15.41
N THR A 233 -16.17 13.81 15.84
CA THR A 233 -16.50 13.40 17.22
C THR A 233 -15.57 14.02 18.28
N SER A 234 -14.40 14.52 17.89
CA SER A 234 -13.41 15.13 18.80
C SER A 234 -13.45 16.66 18.85
N LEU A 235 -14.31 17.29 18.04
CA LEU A 235 -14.67 18.69 18.22
C LEU A 235 -15.92 18.76 19.11
N PRO A 236 -15.86 19.30 20.34
CA PRO A 236 -17.09 19.65 21.04
C PRO A 236 -17.88 20.60 20.15
N SER A 237 -19.19 20.36 20.05
CA SER A 237 -20.18 21.25 19.46
C SER A 237 -19.79 22.71 19.71
N ALA A 238 -19.23 23.37 18.70
CA ALA A 238 -19.16 24.82 18.62
C ALA A 238 -20.49 25.35 18.03
N ALA A 239 -21.60 24.72 18.39
CA ALA A 239 -22.96 25.13 18.06
C ALA A 239 -23.75 25.44 19.34
N GLU A 240 -23.07 26.00 20.33
CA GLU A 240 -23.70 26.77 21.40
C GLU A 240 -22.76 27.94 21.75
N LYS A 241 -22.78 28.97 20.90
CA LYS A 241 -22.45 30.37 21.20
C LYS A 241 -22.88 31.26 20.04
#